data_AF-A0A9D2AQV4-F1
#
_entry.id   AF-A0A9D2AQV4-F1
#
_cell.length_a   1.000
_cell.length_b   1.000
_cell.length_c   1.000
_cell.angle_alpha   90.00
_cell.angle_beta   90.00
_cell.angle_gamma   90.00
#
_symmetry.space_group_name_H-M   'P 1'
#
loop_
_entity.id
_entity.type
_entity.pdbx_description
1 polymer ?
#
loop_
_entity_poly.entity_id
_entity_poly.type
_entity_poly.pdbx_seq_one_letter_code
_entity_poly.pdbx_strand_id
1 'polypeptide(L)'
;MGKLIAKTAAITLACIIVLALVLFGIFSLFVPSVMVSLTDSLGMTGACAYYSVAQYKKTGDIEDLADAVSRSYEAAHYDAAAEYGAILRKDPGYGEYCAQRDAETDFTGTLGGLLGTAEQFFAGITAESQYRSGDADAALETAFDSLGESFDTADAVTYVAGAAIEADDASFCGQILSRLDGLSADGNAFDEDMHEDLKEFKDMLREAA
;
A
#
# COMPACT_ATOMS: atom_id res chain seq x y z
N MET A 1 -47.00 32.60 -12.45
CA MET A 1 -45.64 32.72 -13.03
C MET A 1 -44.58 31.88 -12.31
N GLY A 2 -44.52 31.85 -10.97
CA GLY A 2 -43.52 31.05 -10.23
C GLY A 2 -43.49 29.54 -10.54
N LYS A 3 -44.66 28.91 -10.78
CA LYS A 3 -44.74 27.48 -11.20
C LYS A 3 -44.04 27.18 -12.53
N LEU A 4 -44.02 28.14 -13.46
CA LEU A 4 -43.40 27.99 -14.78
C LEU A 4 -41.89 28.14 -14.67
N ILE A 5 -41.42 29.13 -13.90
CA ILE A 5 -40.00 29.36 -13.61
C ILE A 5 -39.40 28.14 -12.88
N ALA A 6 -40.10 27.59 -11.88
CA ALA A 6 -39.64 26.42 -11.14
C ALA A 6 -39.53 25.16 -12.04
N LYS A 7 -40.47 24.95 -12.96
CA LYS A 7 -40.41 23.83 -13.92
C LYS A 7 -39.24 23.97 -14.88
N THR A 8 -39.03 25.16 -15.44
CA THR A 8 -37.92 25.40 -16.36
C THR A 8 -36.57 25.25 -15.64
N ALA A 9 -36.43 25.80 -14.44
CA ALA A 9 -35.22 25.66 -13.63
C ALA A 9 -34.93 24.18 -13.29
N ALA A 10 -35.96 23.41 -12.93
CA ALA A 10 -35.80 21.98 -12.64
C ALA A 10 -35.36 21.18 -13.88
N ILE A 11 -35.91 21.47 -15.06
CA ILE A 11 -35.50 20.82 -16.32
C ILE A 11 -34.05 21.18 -16.65
N THR A 12 -33.68 22.47 -16.55
CA THR A 12 -32.30 22.90 -16.81
C THR A 12 -31.32 22.25 -15.84
N LEU A 13 -31.64 22.19 -14.55
CA LEU A 13 -30.82 21.51 -13.55
C LEU A 13 -30.67 20.01 -13.87
N ALA A 14 -31.78 19.34 -14.23
CA ALA A 14 -31.74 17.93 -14.62
C ALA A 14 -30.84 17.71 -15.84
N CYS A 15 -30.94 18.56 -16.87
CA CYS A 15 -30.06 18.49 -18.04
C CYS A 15 -28.58 18.70 -17.68
N ILE A 16 -28.28 19.65 -16.78
CA ILE A 16 -26.92 19.89 -16.29
C ILE A 16 -26.38 18.67 -15.55
N ILE A 17 -27.19 18.07 -14.67
CA ILE A 17 -26.80 16.85 -13.93
C ILE A 17 -26.53 15.71 -14.90
N VAL A 18 -27.41 15.48 -15.88
CA VAL A 18 -27.22 14.44 -16.90
C VAL A 18 -25.93 14.68 -17.68
N LEU A 19 -25.68 15.92 -18.10
CA LEU A 19 -24.47 16.26 -18.85
C LEU A 19 -23.20 16.09 -18.00
N ALA A 20 -23.26 16.45 -16.72
CA ALA A 20 -22.18 16.23 -15.77
C ALA A 20 -21.89 14.74 -15.56
N LEU A 21 -22.93 13.90 -15.44
CA LEU A 21 -22.78 12.45 -15.32
C LEU A 21 -22.18 11.82 -16.59
N VAL A 22 -22.57 12.30 -17.77
CA VAL A 22 -21.99 11.86 -19.04
C VAL A 22 -20.52 12.22 -19.12
N LEU A 23 -20.16 13.46 -18.79
CA LEU A 23 -18.76 13.89 -18.77
C LEU A 23 -17.95 13.10 -17.74
N PHE A 24 -18.50 12.88 -16.55
CA PHE A 24 -17.88 12.06 -15.52
C PHE A 24 -17.58 10.64 -16.04
N GLY A 25 -18.55 10.01 -16.70
CA GLY A 25 -18.35 8.68 -17.31
C GLY A 25 -17.27 8.67 -18.40
N ILE A 26 -17.21 9.70 -19.25
CA ILE A 26 -16.17 9.83 -20.28
C ILE A 26 -14.79 9.98 -19.63
N PHE A 27 -14.62 10.89 -18.66
CA PHE A 27 -13.33 11.08 -18.00
C PHE A 27 -12.88 9.84 -17.22
N SER A 28 -13.81 9.15 -16.58
CA SER A 28 -13.56 7.89 -15.86
C SER A 28 -12.96 6.81 -16.75
N LEU A 29 -13.36 6.75 -18.02
CA LEU A 29 -12.89 5.72 -18.95
C LEU A 29 -11.65 6.15 -19.74
N PHE A 30 -11.61 7.40 -20.20
CA PHE A 30 -10.59 7.84 -21.15
C PHE A 30 -9.44 8.62 -20.52
N VAL A 31 -9.65 9.22 -19.34
CA VAL A 31 -8.65 10.06 -18.68
C VAL A 31 -8.58 9.77 -17.17
N PRO A 32 -8.13 8.56 -16.77
CA PRO A 32 -8.06 8.19 -15.36
C PRO A 32 -7.22 9.15 -14.50
N SER A 33 -6.12 9.70 -15.03
CA SER A 33 -5.30 10.71 -14.33
C SER A 33 -6.07 11.95 -13.85
N VAL A 34 -7.01 12.47 -14.66
CA VAL A 34 -7.87 13.60 -14.23
C VAL A 34 -8.79 13.19 -13.08
N MET A 35 -9.25 11.94 -13.11
CA MET A 35 -10.09 11.39 -12.05
C MET A 35 -9.31 11.14 -10.76
N VAL A 36 -8.04 10.71 -10.84
CA VAL A 36 -7.14 10.63 -9.68
C VAL A 36 -7.05 12.01 -9.02
N SER A 37 -6.66 13.06 -9.76
CA SER A 37 -6.53 14.41 -9.19
C SER A 37 -7.84 14.97 -8.64
N LEU A 38 -8.97 14.72 -9.33
CA LEU A 38 -10.28 15.19 -8.89
C LEU A 38 -10.72 14.51 -7.60
N THR A 39 -10.60 13.17 -7.53
CA THR A 39 -11.02 12.40 -6.36
C THR A 39 -10.12 12.66 -5.16
N ASP A 40 -8.82 12.84 -5.39
CA ASP A 40 -7.83 13.26 -4.38
C ASP A 40 -8.19 14.64 -3.79
N SER A 41 -8.47 15.62 -4.66
CA SER A 41 -8.89 16.97 -4.25
C SER A 41 -10.20 17.00 -3.45
N LEU A 42 -11.05 15.98 -3.63
CA LEU A 42 -12.31 15.82 -2.90
C LEU A 42 -12.18 14.94 -1.65
N GLY A 43 -10.98 14.41 -1.35
CA GLY A 43 -10.74 13.51 -0.22
C GLY A 43 -11.39 12.14 -0.39
N MET A 44 -11.70 11.72 -1.64
CA MET A 44 -12.34 10.45 -1.95
C MET A 44 -11.29 9.34 -2.14
N THR A 45 -10.62 8.94 -1.06
CA THR A 45 -9.48 7.99 -1.07
C THR A 45 -9.77 6.70 -1.83
N GLY A 46 -10.90 6.03 -1.56
CA GLY A 46 -11.25 4.78 -2.26
C GLY A 46 -11.50 4.95 -3.76
N ALA A 47 -12.10 6.07 -4.18
CA ALA A 47 -12.28 6.34 -5.60
C ALA A 47 -10.94 6.69 -6.28
N CYS A 48 -10.08 7.40 -5.56
CA CYS A 48 -8.74 7.73 -6.02
C CYS A 48 -7.90 6.47 -6.26
N ALA A 49 -7.90 5.53 -5.31
CA ALA A 49 -7.26 4.22 -5.43
C ALA A 49 -7.76 3.42 -6.65
N TYR A 50 -9.06 3.44 -6.92
CA TYR A 50 -9.60 2.78 -8.10
C TYR A 50 -9.10 3.41 -9.40
N TYR A 51 -9.05 4.74 -9.47
CA TYR A 51 -8.57 5.43 -10.66
C TYR A 51 -7.05 5.35 -10.84
N SER A 52 -6.25 5.24 -9.77
CA SER A 52 -4.80 5.00 -9.89
C SER A 52 -4.52 3.62 -10.47
N VAL A 53 -5.24 2.58 -10.05
CA VAL A 53 -5.18 1.26 -10.70
C VAL A 53 -5.58 1.34 -12.18
N ALA A 54 -6.64 2.07 -12.51
CA ALA A 54 -7.07 2.24 -13.90
C ALA A 54 -6.05 3.03 -14.74
N GLN A 55 -5.38 4.01 -14.14
CA GLN A 55 -4.30 4.77 -14.74
C GLN A 55 -3.10 3.87 -15.06
N TYR A 56 -2.62 3.10 -14.08
CA TYR A 56 -1.56 2.09 -14.30
C TYR A 56 -1.92 1.12 -15.42
N LYS A 57 -3.13 0.54 -15.41
CA LYS A 57 -3.58 -0.39 -16.46
C LYS A 57 -3.55 0.22 -17.86
N LYS A 58 -3.64 1.55 -17.97
CA LYS A 58 -3.60 2.28 -19.23
C LYS A 58 -2.17 2.60 -19.67
N THR A 59 -1.29 2.98 -18.75
CA THR A 59 0.08 3.43 -19.06
C THR A 59 1.09 2.28 -19.04
N GLY A 60 0.99 1.40 -18.04
CA GLY A 60 2.00 0.40 -17.73
C GLY A 60 3.23 1.00 -17.04
N ASP A 61 3.19 2.27 -16.63
CA ASP A 61 4.33 2.97 -16.05
C ASP A 61 4.52 2.56 -14.58
N ILE A 62 5.77 2.36 -14.16
CA ILE A 62 6.10 1.89 -12.80
C ILE A 62 5.74 2.93 -11.73
N GLU A 63 5.83 4.22 -12.05
CA GLU A 63 5.39 5.31 -11.17
C GLU A 63 3.88 5.22 -10.90
N ASP A 64 3.07 5.02 -11.95
CA ASP A 64 1.61 4.84 -11.83
C ASP A 64 1.29 3.55 -11.06
N LEU A 65 2.09 2.49 -11.22
CA LEU A 65 1.94 1.24 -10.47
C LEU A 65 2.20 1.45 -8.98
N ALA A 66 3.31 2.09 -8.63
CA ALA A 66 3.67 2.39 -7.25
C ALA A 66 2.61 3.27 -6.56
N ASP A 67 2.11 4.29 -7.25
CA ASP A 67 1.00 5.12 -6.78
C ASP A 67 -0.30 4.30 -6.60
N ALA A 68 -0.56 3.34 -7.48
CA ALA A 68 -1.71 2.46 -7.36
C ALA A 68 -1.64 1.57 -6.11
N VAL A 69 -0.45 1.04 -5.78
CA VAL A 69 -0.23 0.24 -4.57
C VAL A 69 -0.45 1.09 -3.32
N SER A 70 0.25 2.21 -3.18
CA SER A 70 0.18 3.08 -2.00
C SER A 70 -1.23 3.59 -1.75
N ARG A 71 -1.90 4.10 -2.80
CA ARG A 71 -3.28 4.62 -2.66
C ARG A 71 -4.29 3.52 -2.34
N SER A 72 -4.10 2.31 -2.86
CA SER A 72 -4.96 1.18 -2.52
C SER A 72 -4.78 0.77 -1.06
N TYR A 73 -3.54 0.77 -0.57
CA TYR A 73 -3.24 0.51 0.83
C TYR A 73 -3.86 1.56 1.76
N GLU A 74 -3.67 2.86 1.47
CA GLU A 74 -4.27 3.97 2.22
C GLU A 74 -5.81 3.93 2.24
N ALA A 75 -6.42 3.41 1.18
CA ALA A 75 -7.87 3.22 1.08
C ALA A 75 -8.38 1.93 1.74
N ALA A 76 -7.51 1.14 2.40
CA ALA A 76 -7.80 -0.19 2.92
C ALA A 76 -8.37 -1.17 1.86
N HIS A 77 -8.02 -0.97 0.60
CA HIS A 77 -8.32 -1.88 -0.50
C HIS A 77 -7.20 -2.93 -0.61
N TYR A 78 -7.06 -3.76 0.44
CA TYR A 78 -5.92 -4.67 0.62
C TYR A 78 -5.77 -5.69 -0.52
N ASP A 79 -6.87 -6.21 -1.10
CA ASP A 79 -6.79 -7.13 -2.24
C ASP A 79 -6.03 -6.51 -3.43
N ALA A 80 -6.32 -5.24 -3.74
CA ALA A 80 -5.67 -4.53 -4.83
C ALA A 80 -4.22 -4.18 -4.47
N ALA A 81 -3.96 -3.71 -3.25
CA ALA A 81 -2.60 -3.42 -2.80
C ALA A 81 -1.72 -4.67 -2.81
N ALA A 82 -2.23 -5.83 -2.40
CA ALA A 82 -1.55 -7.11 -2.47
C ALA A 82 -1.25 -7.54 -3.93
N GLU A 83 -2.25 -7.47 -4.81
CA GLU A 83 -2.10 -7.84 -6.23
C GLU A 83 -1.06 -6.96 -6.93
N TYR A 84 -1.27 -5.63 -6.90
CA TYR A 84 -0.40 -4.70 -7.61
C TYR A 84 0.97 -4.54 -6.93
N GLY A 85 1.06 -4.72 -5.61
CA GLY A 85 2.33 -4.74 -4.88
C GLY A 85 3.21 -5.90 -5.30
N ALA A 86 2.64 -7.10 -5.45
CA ALA A 86 3.35 -8.25 -5.98
C ALA A 86 3.78 -8.06 -7.45
N ILE A 87 3.00 -7.34 -8.26
CA ILE A 87 3.37 -6.99 -9.64
C ILE A 87 4.53 -5.99 -9.64
N LEU A 88 4.43 -4.93 -8.83
CA LEU A 88 5.45 -3.88 -8.69
C LEU A 88 6.81 -4.46 -8.35
N ARG A 89 6.86 -5.30 -7.31
CA ARG A 89 8.10 -5.92 -6.83
C ARG A 89 8.76 -6.87 -7.83
N LYS A 90 7.99 -7.39 -8.79
CA LYS A 90 8.48 -8.27 -9.87
C LYS A 90 8.82 -7.51 -11.14
N ASP A 91 8.57 -6.19 -11.19
CA ASP A 91 8.91 -5.36 -12.34
C ASP A 91 10.44 -5.24 -12.48
N PRO A 92 11.02 -5.44 -13.67
CA PRO A 92 12.47 -5.31 -13.88
C PRO A 92 13.04 -3.93 -13.52
N GLY A 93 12.23 -2.87 -13.61
CA GLY A 93 12.62 -1.50 -13.26
C GLY A 93 12.50 -1.17 -11.78
N TYR A 94 11.97 -2.09 -10.96
CA TYR A 94 11.64 -1.83 -9.56
C TYR A 94 12.84 -1.41 -8.70
N GLY A 95 13.98 -2.09 -8.86
CA GLY A 95 15.19 -1.72 -8.11
C GLY A 95 15.72 -0.32 -8.45
N GLU A 96 15.65 0.08 -9.72
CA GLU A 96 16.04 1.43 -10.16
C GLU A 96 15.03 2.48 -9.64
N TYR A 97 13.74 2.15 -9.69
CA TYR A 97 12.70 2.99 -9.12
C TYR A 97 12.90 3.23 -7.62
N CYS A 98 13.10 2.17 -6.82
CA CYS A 98 13.37 2.30 -5.39
C CYS A 98 14.62 3.14 -5.12
N ALA A 99 15.71 2.91 -5.87
CA ALA A 99 16.94 3.70 -5.70
C ALA A 99 16.76 5.19 -6.06
N GLN A 100 15.98 5.49 -7.11
CA GLN A 100 15.64 6.87 -7.46
C GLN A 100 14.82 7.52 -6.35
N ARG A 101 13.82 6.79 -5.85
CA ARG A 101 12.96 7.22 -4.76
C ARG A 101 13.73 7.47 -3.47
N ASP A 102 14.62 6.57 -3.07
CA ASP A 102 15.47 6.74 -1.89
C ASP A 102 16.43 7.95 -2.01
N ALA A 103 16.82 8.32 -3.23
CA ALA A 103 17.61 9.52 -3.49
C ALA A 103 16.79 10.82 -3.44
N GLU A 104 15.47 10.75 -3.54
CA GLU A 104 14.56 11.89 -3.38
C GLU A 104 14.34 12.16 -1.88
N THR A 105 14.84 13.29 -1.38
CA THR A 105 14.72 13.72 0.03
C THR A 105 13.29 13.87 0.59
N ASP A 106 12.25 13.67 -0.24
CA ASP A 106 10.83 13.88 0.09
C ASP A 106 9.97 12.65 -0.26
N PHE A 107 10.58 11.50 -0.57
CA PHE A 107 9.91 10.27 -1.03
C PHE A 107 8.72 9.83 -0.16
N THR A 108 8.77 10.19 1.11
CA THR A 108 7.89 9.73 2.15
C THR A 108 6.92 10.84 2.65
N GLY A 109 6.96 12.05 2.07
CA GLY A 109 6.11 13.18 2.46
C GLY A 109 6.19 13.49 3.97
N THR A 110 5.06 13.73 4.65
CA THR A 110 5.01 13.91 6.12
C THR A 110 5.45 12.68 6.94
N LEU A 111 5.59 11.51 6.32
CA LEU A 111 6.10 10.29 6.94
C LEU A 111 7.64 10.15 6.75
N GLY A 112 8.26 11.19 6.17
CA GLY A 112 9.59 11.38 5.52
C GLY A 112 10.85 10.64 5.98
N GLY A 113 10.80 9.97 7.12
CA GLY A 113 11.92 9.25 7.72
C GLY A 113 11.50 8.19 8.73
N LEU A 114 10.20 7.86 8.77
CA LEU A 114 9.61 6.78 9.58
C LEU A 114 9.48 5.46 8.80
N LEU A 115 9.63 5.49 7.47
CA LEU A 115 9.25 4.38 6.58
C LEU A 115 10.45 3.65 5.93
N GLY A 116 11.69 3.96 6.33
CA GLY A 116 12.88 3.29 5.80
C GLY A 116 13.11 3.52 4.31
N THR A 117 13.62 2.51 3.60
CA THR A 117 13.84 2.55 2.15
C THR A 117 12.54 2.29 1.40
N ALA A 118 12.46 2.72 0.14
CA ALA A 118 11.37 2.42 -0.77
C ALA A 118 11.10 0.93 -0.88
N GLU A 119 12.15 0.11 -0.87
CA GLU A 119 12.01 -1.34 -0.88
C GLU A 119 11.28 -1.84 0.36
N GLN A 120 11.70 -1.41 1.54
CA GLN A 120 11.07 -1.81 2.80
C GLN A 120 9.62 -1.34 2.88
N PHE A 121 9.36 -0.11 2.47
CA PHE A 121 8.01 0.45 2.42
C PHE A 121 7.07 -0.37 1.52
N PHE A 122 7.44 -0.60 0.27
CA PHE A 122 6.59 -1.36 -0.67
C PHE A 122 6.47 -2.83 -0.28
N ALA A 123 7.54 -3.44 0.26
CA ALA A 123 7.49 -4.79 0.80
C ALA A 123 6.54 -4.89 1.99
N GLY A 124 6.62 -3.96 2.95
CA GLY A 124 5.78 -3.90 4.14
C GLY A 124 4.30 -3.76 3.82
N ILE A 125 3.91 -2.76 3.01
CA ILE A 125 2.50 -2.57 2.64
C ILE A 125 1.97 -3.73 1.79
N THR A 126 2.82 -4.37 0.98
CA THR A 126 2.42 -5.56 0.20
C THR A 126 2.19 -6.76 1.12
N ALA A 127 3.11 -7.04 2.04
CA ALA A 127 3.02 -8.15 2.98
C ALA A 127 1.81 -7.98 3.91
N GLU A 128 1.62 -6.79 4.47
CA GLU A 128 0.44 -6.47 5.28
C GLU A 128 -0.85 -6.63 4.49
N SER A 129 -0.89 -6.14 3.24
CA SER A 129 -2.08 -6.28 2.39
C SER A 129 -2.39 -7.74 2.08
N GLN A 130 -1.38 -8.58 1.81
CA GLN A 130 -1.56 -10.01 1.60
C GLN A 130 -2.12 -10.69 2.86
N TYR A 131 -1.56 -10.38 4.03
CA TYR A 131 -2.06 -10.89 5.31
C TYR A 131 -3.52 -10.49 5.53
N ARG A 132 -3.85 -9.20 5.38
CA ARG A 132 -5.23 -8.69 5.57
C ARG A 132 -6.22 -9.21 4.52
N SER A 133 -5.72 -9.66 3.37
CA SER A 133 -6.51 -10.32 2.32
C SER A 133 -6.65 -11.85 2.53
N GLY A 134 -6.02 -12.39 3.58
CA GLY A 134 -6.10 -13.80 3.96
C GLY A 134 -5.04 -14.70 3.33
N ASP A 135 -4.03 -14.14 2.66
CA ASP A 135 -2.90 -14.89 2.08
C ASP A 135 -1.66 -14.80 3.00
N ALA A 136 -1.74 -15.55 4.10
CA ALA A 136 -0.70 -15.61 5.13
C ALA A 136 0.66 -16.10 4.59
N ASP A 137 0.66 -17.08 3.69
CA ASP A 137 1.89 -17.65 3.13
C ASP A 137 2.61 -16.61 2.25
N ALA A 138 1.87 -15.94 1.35
CA ALA A 138 2.45 -14.89 0.52
C ALA A 138 2.95 -13.70 1.35
N ALA A 139 2.24 -13.34 2.43
CA ALA A 139 2.67 -12.29 3.34
C ALA A 139 4.02 -12.60 3.99
N LEU A 140 4.20 -13.83 4.49
CA LEU A 140 5.46 -14.28 5.07
C LEU A 140 6.58 -14.34 4.02
N GLU A 141 6.32 -14.85 2.82
CA GLU A 141 7.32 -14.85 1.73
C GLU A 141 7.77 -13.43 1.40
N THR A 142 6.81 -12.53 1.15
CA THR A 142 7.03 -11.13 0.79
C THR A 142 7.81 -10.37 1.86
N ALA A 143 7.48 -10.56 3.14
CA ALA A 143 8.17 -9.88 4.24
C ALA A 143 9.61 -10.39 4.43
N PHE A 144 9.81 -11.71 4.44
CA PHE A 144 11.13 -12.30 4.69
C PHE A 144 12.07 -12.25 3.48
N ASP A 145 11.55 -12.17 2.26
CA ASP A 145 12.37 -11.94 1.05
C ASP A 145 12.97 -10.53 1.02
N SER A 146 12.36 -9.57 1.73
CA SER A 146 12.84 -8.20 1.90
C SER A 146 13.37 -7.96 3.30
N LEU A 147 13.90 -8.98 4.00
CA LEU A 147 14.45 -8.79 5.33
C LEU A 147 15.52 -7.68 5.33
N GLY A 148 15.30 -6.64 6.14
CA GLY A 148 16.19 -5.50 6.26
C GLY A 148 17.46 -5.79 7.06
N GLU A 149 18.26 -4.74 7.26
CA GLU A 149 19.44 -4.76 8.13
C GLU A 149 19.10 -4.35 9.59
N SER A 150 17.82 -4.04 9.88
CA SER A 150 17.29 -3.69 11.20
C SER A 150 15.89 -4.29 11.38
N PHE A 151 15.41 -4.37 12.63
CA PHE A 151 14.03 -4.76 12.97
C PHE A 151 13.22 -3.57 13.49
N ASP A 152 13.49 -2.38 12.94
CA ASP A 152 12.72 -1.19 13.30
C ASP A 152 11.32 -1.21 12.65
N THR A 153 10.54 -0.15 12.89
CA THR A 153 9.15 -0.06 12.39
C THR A 153 9.04 0.05 10.87
N ALA A 154 10.15 0.29 10.16
CA ALA A 154 10.16 0.36 8.71
C ALA A 154 10.40 -1.01 8.06
N ASP A 155 10.93 -2.00 8.79
CA ASP A 155 11.15 -3.34 8.24
C ASP A 155 9.83 -4.05 7.88
N ALA A 156 9.81 -4.72 6.73
CA ALA A 156 8.62 -5.38 6.20
C ALA A 156 8.06 -6.47 7.14
N VAL A 157 8.92 -7.16 7.89
CA VAL A 157 8.51 -8.17 8.88
C VAL A 157 7.86 -7.49 10.08
N THR A 158 8.41 -6.37 10.56
CA THR A 158 7.81 -5.58 11.64
C THR A 158 6.45 -5.01 11.23
N TYR A 159 6.30 -4.59 9.98
CA TYR A 159 5.05 -4.06 9.42
C TYR A 159 3.91 -5.08 9.50
N VAL A 160 4.12 -6.27 8.92
CA VAL A 160 3.10 -7.33 8.93
C VAL A 160 2.87 -7.91 10.33
N ALA A 161 3.90 -7.95 11.17
CA ALA A 161 3.76 -8.33 12.58
C ALA A 161 2.87 -7.36 13.34
N GLY A 162 3.00 -6.05 13.11
CA GLY A 162 2.12 -5.03 13.69
C GLY A 162 0.65 -5.30 13.36
N ALA A 163 0.34 -5.57 12.09
CA ALA A 163 -1.02 -5.90 11.66
C ALA A 163 -1.56 -7.19 12.30
N ALA A 164 -0.71 -8.18 12.53
CA ALA A 164 -1.09 -9.43 13.21
C ALA A 164 -1.34 -9.24 14.71
N ILE A 165 -0.49 -8.45 15.38
CA ILE A 165 -0.64 -8.08 16.79
C ILE A 165 -1.94 -7.29 16.98
N GLU A 166 -2.22 -6.30 16.13
CA GLU A 166 -3.48 -5.53 16.16
C GLU A 166 -4.73 -6.39 15.98
N ALA A 167 -4.60 -7.49 15.23
CA ALA A 167 -5.68 -8.43 14.97
C ALA A 167 -5.81 -9.53 16.05
N ASP A 168 -4.97 -9.52 17.09
CA ASP A 168 -4.83 -10.60 18.07
C ASP A 168 -4.58 -11.99 17.40
N ASP A 169 -3.89 -12.03 16.25
CA ASP A 169 -3.60 -13.27 15.51
C ASP A 169 -2.33 -13.96 16.04
N ALA A 170 -2.49 -14.61 17.20
CA ALA A 170 -1.45 -15.40 17.83
C ALA A 170 -0.83 -16.47 16.91
N SER A 171 -1.64 -17.04 15.99
CA SER A 171 -1.17 -18.08 15.07
C SER A 171 -0.22 -17.51 14.03
N PHE A 172 -0.51 -16.32 13.50
CA PHE A 172 0.38 -15.66 12.55
C PHE A 172 1.62 -15.10 13.23
N CYS A 173 1.50 -14.49 14.42
CA CYS A 173 2.65 -14.07 15.23
C CYS A 173 3.60 -15.25 15.53
N GLY A 174 3.06 -16.41 15.87
CA GLY A 174 3.84 -17.64 16.06
C GLY A 174 4.60 -18.12 14.81
N GLN A 175 4.04 -17.93 13.61
CA GLN A 175 4.72 -18.25 12.36
C GLN A 175 5.89 -17.32 12.08
N ILE A 176 5.72 -16.01 12.33
CA ILE A 176 6.81 -15.03 12.23
C ILE A 176 7.95 -15.41 13.18
N LEU A 177 7.63 -15.69 14.46
CA LEU A 177 8.60 -16.14 15.45
C LEU A 177 9.39 -17.38 15.00
N SER A 178 8.68 -18.41 14.53
CA SER A 178 9.30 -19.64 14.07
C SER A 178 10.28 -19.40 12.93
N ARG A 179 10.00 -18.44 12.03
CA ARG A 179 10.85 -18.13 10.89
C ARG A 179 12.07 -17.29 11.31
N LEU A 180 11.90 -16.34 12.23
CA LEU A 180 13.00 -15.59 12.84
C LEU A 180 13.96 -16.48 13.66
N ASP A 181 13.44 -17.50 14.34
CA ASP A 181 14.26 -18.49 15.04
C ASP A 181 15.06 -19.37 14.08
N GLY A 182 14.49 -19.72 12.93
CA GLY A 182 15.19 -20.42 11.85
C GLY A 182 16.40 -19.64 11.32
N LEU A 183 16.25 -18.33 11.08
CA LEU A 183 17.34 -17.46 10.61
C LEU A 183 18.51 -17.38 11.59
N SER A 184 18.23 -17.45 12.89
CA SER A 184 19.25 -17.42 13.95
C SER A 184 20.05 -18.74 14.02
N ALA A 185 19.44 -19.85 13.60
CA ALA A 185 20.05 -21.19 13.63
C ALA A 185 20.99 -21.45 12.44
N ASP A 186 20.76 -20.79 11.30
CA ASP A 186 21.55 -20.96 10.06
C ASP A 186 22.88 -20.20 10.06
N GLY A 187 23.22 -19.52 11.16
CA GLY A 187 24.50 -18.83 11.31
C GLY A 187 24.59 -17.52 10.53
N ASN A 188 23.44 -16.91 10.18
CA ASN A 188 23.40 -15.55 9.67
C ASN A 188 24.02 -14.63 10.73
N ALA A 189 25.08 -13.92 10.33
CA ALA A 189 25.81 -13.01 11.20
C ALA A 189 25.00 -11.73 11.34
N PHE A 190 24.01 -11.74 12.23
CA PHE A 190 23.47 -10.50 12.75
C PHE A 190 24.56 -9.82 13.58
N ASP A 191 24.71 -8.51 13.45
CA ASP A 191 25.62 -7.76 14.32
C ASP A 191 25.00 -7.59 15.73
N GLU A 192 25.79 -7.04 16.65
CA GLU A 192 25.39 -6.93 18.06
C GLU A 192 24.15 -6.04 18.25
N ASP A 193 23.99 -5.00 17.42
CA ASP A 193 22.87 -4.07 17.47
C ASP A 193 21.58 -4.73 16.95
N MET A 194 21.65 -5.39 15.79
CA MET A 194 20.50 -6.13 15.24
C MET A 194 20.09 -7.32 16.14
N HIS A 195 21.02 -7.89 16.90
CA HIS A 195 20.69 -8.92 17.89
C HIS A 195 19.83 -8.38 19.05
N GLU A 196 20.03 -7.12 19.47
CA GLU A 196 19.21 -6.49 20.51
C GLU A 196 17.80 -6.17 19.99
N ASP A 197 17.70 -5.53 18.82
CA ASP A 197 16.43 -5.21 18.16
C ASP A 197 15.60 -6.48 17.88
N LEU A 198 16.25 -7.52 17.34
CA LEU A 198 15.60 -8.82 17.10
C LEU A 198 15.08 -9.45 18.39
N LYS A 199 15.79 -9.28 19.50
CA LYS A 199 15.37 -9.82 20.79
C LYS A 199 14.13 -9.08 21.31
N GLU A 200 14.12 -7.75 21.28
CA GLU A 200 12.96 -6.94 21.69
C GLU A 200 11.74 -7.28 20.82
N PHE A 201 11.92 -7.36 19.51
CA PHE A 201 10.86 -7.72 18.58
C PHE A 201 10.31 -9.14 18.81
N LYS A 202 11.19 -10.13 19.06
CA LYS A 202 10.77 -11.49 19.43
C LYS A 202 10.00 -11.51 20.75
N ASP A 203 10.37 -10.69 21.74
CA ASP A 203 9.67 -10.62 23.01
C ASP A 203 8.26 -10.03 22.83
N MET A 204 8.10 -8.97 22.01
CA MET A 204 6.79 -8.45 21.63
C MET A 204 5.90 -9.51 20.96
N LEU A 205 6.44 -10.24 19.99
CA LEU A 205 5.70 -11.30 19.30
C LEU A 205 5.30 -12.45 20.23
N ARG A 206 6.13 -12.79 21.23
CA ARG A 206 5.83 -13.82 22.23
C ARG A 206 4.72 -13.40 23.19
N GLU A 207 4.56 -12.10 23.45
CA GLU A 207 3.45 -11.60 24.25
C GLU A 207 2.12 -11.65 23.49
N ALA A 208 2.17 -11.56 22.16
CA ALA A 208 1.01 -11.62 21.29
C ALA A 208 0.60 -13.04 20.84
N ALA A 209 1.49 -14.04 20.98
CA ALA A 209 1.28 -15.44 20.57
C ALA A 209 0.83 -16.35 21.73
#